data_AF-A0A1L3FD21-F1
#
_entry.id   AF-A0A1L3FD21-F1
#
_cell.length_a   1.000
_cell.length_b   1.000
_cell.length_c   1.000
_cell.angle_alpha   90.00
_cell.angle_beta   90.00
_cell.angle_gamma   90.00
#
_symmetry.space_group_name_H-M   'P 1'
#
loop_
_entity.id
_entity.type
_entity.pdbx_description
1 polymer ?
#
loop_
_entity_poly.entity_id
_entity_poly.type
_entity_poly.pdbx_seq_one_letter_code
_entity_poly.pdbx_strand_id
1 'polypeptide(L)'
;MRMILAVVALCSAVASAARAAEPSPELIAYGKALVEAGDCAGCHTTDPAKPFAGGKRIDTPFGAIYAPNLTPDRDTGIGAWTDADFTRAVRTGIAPDGSNYYPAFPYPYFTKVTKDDTLAIRAYLGTLAPVASRNKPPELRWPFGYRGLMRVWNAMYFKPGLFEPDQSQSAAWNRGGYLVTGLGHCGACHTPKNYFGADKTAQALSGNEVGGWYAPRLDGAARTGLKSWSVEDITEYLQSGRNVKSHAGGLMAEVVVGSTSKISDADVRAIAEYLKSLPPSRRETIVTPPDEAEMKAGQAVYAKLCIACHEADGSGAPRIYPPLPGNALLQSVNPSSSLRIILDGAHTVTTPRAPNAGEMPGYAKQLSDQEIAAVTNYIRNSWGNAAPLVTTAQVAKARKEQ
;
A
#
# COMPACT_ATOMS: atom_id res chain seq x y z
N MET A 1 -1.15 -29.57 -86.05
CA MET A 1 -0.64 -30.43 -84.95
C MET A 1 0.02 -29.52 -83.92
N ARG A 2 -0.71 -29.07 -82.90
CA ARG A 2 -0.24 -28.10 -81.89
C ARG A 2 -0.30 -28.74 -80.50
N MET A 3 0.84 -28.73 -79.82
CA MET A 3 1.09 -29.12 -78.43
C MET A 3 0.16 -28.41 -77.44
N ILE A 4 -0.32 -29.14 -76.43
CA ILE A 4 -0.64 -28.57 -75.10
C ILE A 4 -0.16 -29.59 -74.05
N LEU A 5 0.93 -29.25 -73.35
CA LEU A 5 1.39 -29.89 -72.12
C LEU A 5 0.75 -29.14 -70.94
N ALA A 6 0.01 -29.85 -70.09
CA ALA A 6 -0.53 -29.32 -68.84
C ALA A 6 0.53 -29.42 -67.73
N VAL A 7 0.93 -28.28 -67.17
CA VAL A 7 1.76 -28.16 -65.97
C VAL A 7 0.84 -28.16 -64.76
N VAL A 8 0.92 -29.20 -63.93
CA VAL A 8 0.31 -29.23 -62.60
C VAL A 8 1.28 -28.53 -61.64
N ALA A 9 0.95 -27.30 -61.26
CA ALA A 9 1.68 -26.56 -60.23
C ALA A 9 1.23 -27.03 -58.84
N LEU A 10 2.16 -27.64 -58.10
CA LEU A 10 2.01 -28.04 -56.71
C LEU A 10 2.05 -26.78 -55.82
N CYS A 11 0.90 -26.32 -55.33
CA CYS A 11 0.83 -25.28 -54.30
C CYS A 11 1.21 -25.87 -52.94
N SER A 12 2.50 -25.82 -52.59
CA SER A 12 2.96 -26.02 -51.21
C SER A 12 2.54 -24.82 -50.35
N ALA A 13 1.43 -24.94 -49.64
CA ALA A 13 1.03 -23.98 -48.62
C ALA A 13 1.94 -24.14 -47.39
N VAL A 14 2.95 -23.27 -47.28
CA VAL A 14 3.71 -23.10 -46.04
C VAL A 14 2.82 -22.34 -45.06
N ALA A 15 2.14 -23.06 -44.17
CA ALA A 15 1.47 -22.47 -43.03
C ALA A 15 2.54 -21.91 -42.08
N SER A 16 2.88 -20.64 -42.26
CA SER A 16 3.69 -19.91 -41.29
C SER A 16 2.83 -19.73 -40.04
N ALA A 17 3.07 -20.54 -39.01
CA ALA A 17 2.54 -20.28 -37.69
C ALA A 17 3.06 -18.90 -37.28
N ALA A 18 2.19 -17.90 -37.25
CA ALA A 18 2.51 -16.58 -36.76
C ALA A 18 2.99 -16.72 -35.31
N ARG A 19 4.30 -16.76 -35.13
CA ARG A 19 4.93 -16.67 -33.82
C ARG A 19 4.50 -15.32 -33.27
N ALA A 20 3.80 -15.33 -32.13
CA ALA A 20 3.38 -14.09 -31.48
C ALA A 20 4.61 -13.17 -31.39
N ALA A 21 4.50 -11.96 -31.94
CA ALA A 21 5.59 -11.01 -31.93
C ALA A 21 6.05 -10.80 -30.47
N GLU A 22 7.36 -10.81 -30.24
CA GLU A 22 7.89 -10.54 -28.91
C GLU A 22 7.44 -9.13 -28.47
N PRO A 23 7.07 -8.94 -27.19
CA PRO A 23 6.68 -7.63 -26.68
C PRO A 23 7.76 -6.58 -26.96
N SER A 24 7.35 -5.37 -27.35
CA SER A 24 8.33 -4.31 -27.61
C SER A 24 9.05 -3.90 -26.31
N PRO A 25 10.29 -3.40 -26.39
CA PRO A 25 11.01 -2.88 -25.22
C PRO A 25 10.24 -1.79 -24.47
N GLU A 26 9.50 -0.94 -25.19
CA GLU A 26 8.68 0.13 -24.62
C GLU A 26 7.50 -0.45 -23.81
N LEU A 27 6.85 -1.51 -24.32
CA LEU A 27 5.77 -2.19 -23.62
C LEU A 27 6.28 -2.87 -22.34
N ILE A 28 7.45 -3.50 -22.40
CA ILE A 28 8.10 -4.12 -21.23
C ILE A 28 8.46 -3.05 -20.19
N ALA A 29 9.04 -1.92 -20.61
CA ALA A 29 9.37 -0.81 -19.72
C ALA A 29 8.11 -0.21 -19.06
N TYR A 30 7.03 -0.05 -19.83
CA TYR A 30 5.75 0.40 -19.31
C TYR A 30 5.16 -0.61 -18.30
N GLY A 31 5.21 -1.91 -18.63
CA GLY A 31 4.81 -2.99 -17.74
C GLY A 31 5.59 -3.00 -16.42
N LYS A 32 6.91 -2.76 -16.48
CA LYS A 32 7.75 -2.61 -15.29
C LYS A 32 7.27 -1.46 -14.40
N ALA A 33 7.01 -0.29 -15.00
CA ALA A 33 6.53 0.87 -14.26
C ALA A 33 5.18 0.60 -13.57
N LEU A 34 4.27 -0.15 -14.22
CA LEU A 34 3.01 -0.57 -13.62
C LEU A 34 3.19 -1.61 -12.51
N VAL A 35 4.14 -2.53 -12.64
CA VAL A 35 4.51 -3.49 -11.58
C VAL A 35 5.09 -2.78 -10.35
N GLU A 36 5.88 -1.74 -10.57
CA GLU A 36 6.39 -0.86 -9.49
C GLU A 36 5.25 -0.05 -8.87
N ALA A 37 4.35 0.55 -9.66
CA ALA A 37 3.17 1.26 -9.16
C ALA A 37 2.19 0.36 -8.39
N GLY A 38 2.11 -0.93 -8.76
CA GLY A 38 1.29 -1.94 -8.10
C GLY A 38 1.88 -2.53 -6.82
N ASP A 39 3.12 -2.16 -6.48
CA ASP A 39 3.93 -2.77 -5.41
C ASP A 39 3.94 -4.30 -5.46
N CYS A 40 3.98 -4.90 -6.66
CA CYS A 40 3.85 -6.35 -6.77
C CYS A 40 5.01 -7.08 -6.06
N ALA A 41 6.22 -6.51 -6.11
CA ALA A 41 7.37 -7.07 -5.43
C ALA A 41 7.22 -7.07 -3.89
N GLY A 42 6.49 -6.10 -3.31
CA GLY A 42 6.28 -6.00 -1.87
C GLY A 42 5.59 -7.23 -1.26
N CYS A 43 4.78 -7.95 -2.04
CA CYS A 43 4.19 -9.23 -1.65
C CYS A 43 4.85 -10.44 -2.30
N HIS A 44 5.29 -10.32 -3.55
CA HIS A 44 5.74 -11.46 -4.34
C HIS A 44 7.25 -11.72 -4.27
N THR A 45 8.02 -10.94 -3.49
CA THR A 45 9.46 -11.16 -3.30
C THR A 45 9.78 -11.28 -1.81
N THR A 46 10.08 -12.49 -1.34
CA THR A 46 10.62 -12.71 0.02
C THR A 46 12.13 -12.88 0.04
N ASP A 47 12.70 -13.37 -1.05
CA ASP A 47 14.12 -13.56 -1.26
C ASP A 47 14.56 -12.65 -2.42
N PRO A 48 15.35 -11.60 -2.18
CA PRO A 48 15.84 -10.71 -3.24
C PRO A 48 16.61 -11.44 -4.34
N ALA A 49 17.20 -12.61 -4.07
CA ALA A 49 17.86 -13.44 -5.08
C ALA A 49 16.88 -14.17 -6.01
N LYS A 50 15.59 -14.22 -5.63
CA LYS A 50 14.49 -14.87 -6.35
C LYS A 50 13.30 -13.91 -6.46
N PRO A 51 13.45 -12.79 -7.16
CA PRO A 51 12.41 -11.78 -7.26
C PRO A 51 11.13 -12.38 -7.86
N PHE A 52 9.98 -11.99 -7.32
CA PHE A 52 8.65 -12.42 -7.76
C PHE A 52 8.31 -13.92 -7.55
N ALA A 53 9.16 -14.69 -6.86
CA ALA A 53 8.94 -16.12 -6.60
C ALA A 53 7.86 -16.42 -5.53
N GLY A 54 7.21 -15.40 -4.97
CA GLY A 54 6.15 -15.51 -3.98
C GLY A 54 6.65 -15.84 -2.57
N GLY A 55 5.73 -16.27 -1.71
CA GLY A 55 6.01 -16.84 -0.40
C GLY A 55 5.76 -15.92 0.79
N LYS A 56 5.47 -14.62 0.60
CA LYS A 56 5.22 -13.71 1.73
C LYS A 56 3.96 -14.16 2.46
N ARG A 57 4.10 -14.36 3.78
CA ARG A 57 2.98 -14.54 4.69
C ARG A 57 2.31 -13.19 4.92
N ILE A 58 1.00 -13.13 4.74
CA ILE A 58 0.18 -11.96 5.01
C ILE A 58 -0.83 -12.36 6.09
N ASP A 59 -0.64 -11.82 7.28
CA ASP A 59 -1.56 -12.04 8.40
C ASP A 59 -2.79 -11.13 8.26
N THR A 60 -3.96 -11.73 8.39
CA THR A 60 -5.26 -11.04 8.35
C THR A 60 -6.06 -11.38 9.61
N PRO A 61 -7.13 -10.62 9.93
CA PRO A 61 -8.05 -11.00 11.01
C PRO A 61 -8.67 -12.40 10.87
N PHE A 62 -8.65 -12.97 9.66
CA PHE A 62 -9.25 -14.26 9.34
C PHE A 62 -8.24 -15.44 9.32
N GLY A 63 -6.96 -15.16 9.57
CA GLY A 63 -5.84 -16.09 9.44
C GLY A 63 -4.82 -15.61 8.42
N ALA A 64 -3.91 -16.48 7.98
CA ALA A 64 -2.84 -16.10 7.08
C ALA A 64 -3.05 -16.59 5.65
N ILE A 65 -2.54 -15.82 4.71
CA ILE A 65 -2.48 -16.16 3.29
C ILE A 65 -1.04 -16.01 2.79
N TYR A 66 -0.73 -16.64 1.66
CA TYR A 66 0.60 -16.61 1.08
C TYR A 66 0.54 -16.10 -0.36
N ALA A 67 1.43 -15.16 -0.69
CA ALA A 67 1.55 -14.60 -2.03
C ALA A 67 2.08 -15.66 -3.02
N PRO A 68 1.42 -15.89 -4.16
CA PRO A 68 1.87 -16.90 -5.14
C PRO A 68 3.12 -16.45 -5.92
N ASN A 69 3.71 -17.37 -6.66
CA ASN A 69 4.81 -17.09 -7.59
C ASN A 69 4.30 -16.42 -8.87
N LEU A 70 4.88 -15.28 -9.26
CA LEU A 70 4.56 -14.52 -10.48
C LEU A 70 5.59 -14.68 -11.59
N THR A 71 6.64 -15.48 -11.39
CA THR A 71 7.65 -15.72 -12.44
C THR A 71 7.04 -16.52 -13.60
N PRO A 72 7.66 -16.51 -14.81
CA PRO A 72 7.17 -17.27 -15.96
C PRO A 72 7.43 -18.78 -15.86
N ASP A 73 7.74 -19.29 -14.67
CA ASP A 73 7.75 -20.73 -14.42
C ASP A 73 6.40 -21.35 -14.79
N ARG A 74 6.42 -22.44 -15.55
CA ARG A 74 5.20 -23.03 -16.14
C ARG A 74 4.38 -23.83 -15.13
N ASP A 75 5.02 -24.42 -14.13
CA ASP A 75 4.38 -25.37 -13.21
C ASP A 75 3.92 -24.74 -11.90
N THR A 76 4.63 -23.70 -11.46
CA THR A 76 4.44 -23.07 -10.16
C THR A 76 4.19 -21.56 -10.26
N GLY A 77 4.53 -20.94 -11.38
CA GLY A 77 4.30 -19.52 -11.68
C GLY A 77 3.14 -19.29 -12.65
N ILE A 78 3.24 -18.20 -13.44
CA ILE A 78 2.21 -17.77 -14.40
C ILE A 78 2.54 -18.17 -15.85
N GLY A 79 3.60 -18.97 -16.08
CA GLY A 79 4.10 -19.28 -17.42
C GLY A 79 3.13 -20.05 -18.31
N ALA A 80 2.22 -20.83 -17.72
CA ALA A 80 1.19 -21.57 -18.45
C ALA A 80 -0.13 -20.81 -18.64
N TRP A 81 -0.27 -19.61 -18.06
CA TRP A 81 -1.53 -18.86 -18.10
C TRP A 81 -1.74 -18.24 -19.48
N THR A 82 -2.98 -18.09 -19.91
CA THR A 82 -3.31 -17.26 -21.09
C THR A 82 -3.39 -15.77 -20.72
N ASP A 83 -3.39 -14.88 -21.71
CA ASP A 83 -3.69 -13.45 -21.49
C ASP A 83 -5.03 -13.26 -20.78
N ALA A 84 -6.03 -14.03 -21.19
CA ALA A 84 -7.37 -13.97 -20.62
C ALA A 84 -7.37 -14.43 -19.15
N ASP A 85 -6.60 -15.46 -18.80
CA ASP A 85 -6.47 -15.92 -17.42
C ASP A 85 -5.77 -14.89 -16.54
N PHE A 86 -4.68 -14.30 -17.04
CA PHE A 86 -3.95 -13.27 -16.30
C PHE A 86 -4.81 -12.02 -16.05
N THR A 87 -5.42 -11.47 -17.11
CA THR A 87 -6.30 -10.31 -17.00
C THR A 87 -7.48 -10.60 -16.06
N ARG A 88 -8.09 -11.80 -16.16
CA ARG A 88 -9.21 -12.19 -15.30
C ARG A 88 -8.77 -12.32 -13.84
N ALA A 89 -7.63 -12.95 -13.56
CA ALA A 89 -7.08 -13.04 -12.22
C ALA A 89 -6.86 -11.65 -11.63
N VAL A 90 -6.11 -10.79 -12.32
CA VAL A 90 -5.75 -9.44 -11.83
C VAL A 90 -6.97 -8.56 -11.62
N ARG A 91 -7.90 -8.52 -12.58
CA ARG A 91 -9.01 -7.55 -12.55
C ARG A 91 -10.24 -8.03 -11.79
N THR A 92 -10.40 -9.34 -11.61
CA THR A 92 -11.63 -9.91 -11.02
C THR A 92 -11.39 -10.94 -9.92
N GLY A 93 -10.13 -11.26 -9.64
CA GLY A 93 -9.82 -12.19 -8.56
C GLY A 93 -10.20 -13.64 -8.87
N ILE A 94 -10.22 -14.06 -10.14
CA ILE A 94 -10.59 -15.42 -10.53
C ILE A 94 -9.40 -16.12 -11.18
N ALA A 95 -8.96 -17.23 -10.58
CA ALA A 95 -7.85 -18.05 -11.04
C ALA A 95 -8.15 -18.77 -12.39
N PRO A 96 -7.13 -19.34 -13.05
CA PRO A 96 -7.32 -20.17 -14.26
C PRO A 96 -8.33 -21.32 -14.06
N ASP A 97 -8.33 -21.93 -12.87
CA ASP A 97 -9.23 -23.04 -12.50
C ASP A 97 -10.65 -22.59 -12.12
N GLY A 98 -10.94 -21.29 -12.16
CA GLY A 98 -12.24 -20.71 -11.79
C GLY A 98 -12.45 -20.49 -10.29
N SER A 99 -11.46 -20.80 -9.45
CA SER A 99 -11.51 -20.48 -8.03
C SER A 99 -11.38 -18.96 -7.79
N ASN A 100 -11.99 -18.46 -6.72
CA ASN A 100 -11.93 -17.03 -6.35
C ASN A 100 -10.79 -16.79 -5.37
N TYR A 101 -9.98 -15.76 -5.62
CA TYR A 101 -8.98 -15.24 -4.70
C TYR A 101 -9.64 -14.53 -3.52
N TYR A 102 -8.90 -14.46 -2.41
CA TYR A 102 -9.28 -13.64 -1.27
C TYR A 102 -8.94 -12.17 -1.58
N PRO A 103 -9.73 -11.19 -1.10
CA PRO A 103 -9.58 -9.77 -1.43
C PRO A 103 -8.31 -9.11 -0.88
N ALA A 104 -7.51 -9.85 -0.13
CA ALA A 104 -6.15 -9.45 0.21
C ALA A 104 -5.21 -9.47 -1.00
N PHE A 105 -5.54 -10.22 -2.06
CA PHE A 105 -5.11 -9.86 -3.40
C PHE A 105 -5.97 -8.68 -3.85
N PRO A 106 -5.43 -7.47 -4.10
CA PRO A 106 -6.22 -6.24 -4.24
C PRO A 106 -6.97 -6.13 -5.57
N TYR A 107 -7.53 -7.22 -6.10
CA TYR A 107 -8.41 -7.20 -7.27
C TYR A 107 -9.64 -6.28 -7.13
N PRO A 108 -10.19 -5.99 -5.93
CA PRO A 108 -11.23 -4.97 -5.79
C PRO A 108 -10.78 -3.56 -6.23
N TYR A 109 -9.47 -3.29 -6.20
CA TYR A 109 -8.85 -2.07 -6.73
C TYR A 109 -8.38 -2.28 -8.17
N PHE A 110 -7.68 -3.39 -8.45
CA PHE A 110 -7.11 -3.65 -9.79
C PHE A 110 -8.17 -3.82 -10.89
N THR A 111 -9.44 -4.01 -10.55
CA THR A 111 -10.53 -3.99 -11.53
C THR A 111 -10.56 -2.70 -12.38
N LYS A 112 -10.06 -1.59 -11.81
CA LYS A 112 -9.95 -0.28 -12.45
C LYS A 112 -8.94 -0.23 -13.59
N VAL A 113 -7.98 -1.16 -13.59
CA VAL A 113 -6.88 -1.24 -14.55
C VAL A 113 -7.39 -1.71 -15.91
N THR A 114 -6.90 -1.11 -16.98
CA THR A 114 -7.27 -1.49 -18.35
C THR A 114 -6.76 -2.89 -18.69
N LYS A 115 -7.35 -3.53 -19.70
CA LYS A 115 -6.83 -4.80 -20.20
C LYS A 115 -5.38 -4.62 -20.68
N ASP A 116 -5.10 -3.58 -21.43
CA ASP A 116 -3.78 -3.35 -22.03
C ASP A 116 -2.71 -3.16 -20.96
N ASP A 117 -3.01 -2.44 -19.87
CA ASP A 117 -2.12 -2.30 -18.72
C ASP A 117 -1.86 -3.64 -18.03
N THR A 118 -2.88 -4.51 -17.90
CA THR A 118 -2.64 -5.87 -17.39
C THR A 118 -1.76 -6.70 -18.31
N LEU A 119 -1.86 -6.51 -19.62
CA LEU A 119 -1.00 -7.22 -20.57
C LEU A 119 0.42 -6.66 -20.59
N ALA A 120 0.60 -5.35 -20.38
CA ALA A 120 1.92 -4.75 -20.18
C ALA A 120 2.60 -5.30 -18.92
N ILE A 121 1.88 -5.38 -17.80
CA ILE A 121 2.35 -6.05 -16.57
C ILE A 121 2.79 -7.48 -16.88
N ARG A 122 1.95 -8.24 -17.58
CA ARG A 122 2.26 -9.63 -17.97
C ARG A 122 3.51 -9.71 -18.84
N ALA A 123 3.65 -8.81 -19.82
CA ALA A 123 4.80 -8.74 -20.71
C ALA A 123 6.10 -8.56 -19.92
N TYR A 124 6.12 -7.64 -18.95
CA TYR A 124 7.29 -7.46 -18.07
C TYR A 124 7.57 -8.71 -17.22
N LEU A 125 6.56 -9.27 -16.56
CA LEU A 125 6.72 -10.48 -15.73
C LEU A 125 7.24 -11.67 -16.56
N GLY A 126 6.87 -11.75 -17.84
CA GLY A 126 7.36 -12.74 -18.78
C GLY A 126 8.87 -12.66 -19.08
N THR A 127 9.52 -11.53 -18.78
CA THR A 127 10.97 -11.35 -18.96
C THR A 127 11.81 -11.84 -17.77
N LEU A 128 11.16 -12.16 -16.64
CA LEU A 128 11.85 -12.59 -15.43
C LEU A 128 12.44 -13.98 -15.58
N ALA A 129 13.50 -14.27 -14.81
CA ALA A 129 14.00 -15.63 -14.69
C ALA A 129 12.91 -16.54 -14.08
N PRO A 130 12.60 -17.69 -14.70
CA PRO A 130 11.69 -18.67 -14.11
C PRO A 130 12.25 -19.19 -12.78
N VAL A 131 11.42 -19.22 -11.74
CA VAL A 131 11.78 -19.83 -10.45
C VAL A 131 10.71 -20.85 -10.08
N ALA A 132 11.12 -22.10 -9.87
CA ALA A 132 10.23 -23.12 -9.33
C ALA A 132 9.97 -22.86 -7.84
N SER A 133 8.76 -22.41 -7.51
CA SER A 133 8.35 -22.05 -6.15
C SER A 133 6.84 -22.29 -5.99
N ARG A 134 6.47 -23.41 -5.36
CA ARG A 134 5.06 -23.72 -5.08
C ARG A 134 4.55 -22.89 -3.91
N ASN A 135 3.42 -22.22 -4.10
CA ASN A 135 2.76 -21.47 -3.03
C ASN A 135 2.25 -22.39 -1.92
N LYS A 136 2.22 -21.88 -0.69
CA LYS A 136 1.61 -22.56 0.45
C LYS A 136 0.09 -22.37 0.43
N PRO A 137 -0.71 -23.38 0.84
CA PRO A 137 -2.14 -23.18 1.09
C PRO A 137 -2.38 -22.11 2.16
N PRO A 138 -3.51 -21.38 2.09
CA PRO A 138 -3.87 -20.39 3.11
C PRO A 138 -4.18 -21.07 4.45
N GLU A 139 -3.73 -20.45 5.55
CA GLU A 139 -3.96 -20.86 6.94
C GLU A 139 -5.12 -20.05 7.53
N LEU A 140 -6.29 -20.17 6.91
CA LEU A 140 -7.50 -19.45 7.33
C LEU A 140 -8.28 -20.22 8.37
N ARG A 141 -8.80 -19.49 9.36
CA ARG A 141 -9.65 -20.07 10.41
C ARG A 141 -10.96 -20.54 9.79
N TRP A 142 -11.51 -21.64 10.28
CA TRP A 142 -12.85 -22.06 9.87
C TRP A 142 -13.89 -20.98 10.23
N PRO A 143 -14.84 -20.64 9.35
CA PRO A 143 -15.13 -21.22 8.03
C PRO A 143 -14.46 -20.51 6.83
N PHE A 144 -13.58 -19.54 7.06
CA PHE A 144 -13.03 -18.63 6.03
C PHE A 144 -12.16 -19.31 4.97
N GLY A 145 -11.68 -20.53 5.22
CA GLY A 145 -10.96 -21.33 4.21
C GLY A 145 -11.84 -21.89 3.08
N TYR A 146 -13.16 -21.90 3.24
CA TYR A 146 -14.08 -22.40 2.21
C TYR A 146 -14.22 -21.40 1.05
N ARG A 147 -13.57 -21.71 -0.08
CA ARG A 147 -13.54 -20.84 -1.28
C ARG A 147 -14.92 -20.48 -1.84
N GLY A 148 -15.95 -21.28 -1.58
CA GLY A 148 -17.32 -20.96 -1.98
C GLY A 148 -17.85 -19.66 -1.35
N LEU A 149 -17.38 -19.30 -0.14
CA LEU A 149 -17.76 -18.04 0.51
C LEU A 149 -17.31 -16.82 -0.28
N MET A 150 -16.24 -16.91 -1.06
CA MET A 150 -15.75 -15.78 -1.86
C MET A 150 -16.69 -15.42 -3.01
N ARG A 151 -17.50 -16.36 -3.52
CA ARG A 151 -18.55 -16.05 -4.50
C ARG A 151 -19.62 -15.14 -3.89
N VAL A 152 -20.04 -15.46 -2.66
CA VAL A 152 -21.02 -14.67 -1.90
C VAL A 152 -20.42 -13.31 -1.53
N TRP A 153 -19.17 -13.28 -1.06
CA TRP A 153 -18.46 -12.04 -0.75
C TRP A 153 -18.36 -11.13 -1.98
N ASN A 154 -17.97 -11.68 -3.14
CA ASN A 154 -17.88 -10.93 -4.40
C ASN A 154 -19.24 -10.35 -4.81
N ALA A 155 -20.32 -11.13 -4.73
CA ALA A 155 -21.66 -10.66 -5.06
C ALA A 155 -22.11 -9.48 -4.19
N MET A 156 -21.66 -9.40 -2.93
CA MET A 156 -22.03 -8.33 -2.00
C MET A 156 -21.10 -7.10 -2.06
N TYR A 157 -19.80 -7.31 -2.28
CA TYR A 157 -18.78 -6.28 -2.02
C TYR A 157 -17.87 -5.96 -3.21
N PHE A 158 -17.84 -6.78 -4.26
CA PHE A 158 -17.02 -6.51 -5.44
C PHE A 158 -17.86 -5.89 -6.56
N LYS A 159 -17.45 -4.70 -7.01
CA LYS A 159 -18.04 -4.01 -8.15
C LYS A 159 -17.01 -3.93 -9.28
N PRO A 160 -17.06 -4.84 -10.27
CA PRO A 160 -16.13 -4.80 -11.38
C PRO A 160 -16.36 -3.52 -12.21
N GLY A 161 -15.28 -2.92 -12.71
CA GLY A 161 -15.39 -1.77 -13.60
C GLY A 161 -14.09 -1.00 -13.72
N LEU A 162 -13.87 -0.44 -14.91
CA LEU A 162 -12.70 0.40 -15.20
C LEU A 162 -12.73 1.70 -14.39
N PHE A 163 -11.60 2.37 -14.34
CA PHE A 163 -11.58 3.78 -13.97
C PHE A 163 -12.26 4.59 -15.07
N GLU A 164 -13.14 5.50 -14.66
CA GLU A 164 -13.85 6.40 -15.56
C GLU A 164 -13.29 7.81 -15.36
N PRO A 165 -12.57 8.37 -16.36
CA PRO A 165 -12.01 9.71 -16.25
C PRO A 165 -13.09 10.78 -16.12
N ASP A 166 -12.92 11.68 -15.15
CA ASP A 166 -13.74 12.86 -14.98
C ASP A 166 -13.32 13.93 -16.00
N GLN A 167 -14.22 14.25 -16.93
CA GLN A 167 -13.98 15.21 -18.01
C GLN A 167 -13.86 16.66 -17.52
N SER A 168 -14.28 16.95 -16.28
CA SER A 168 -14.10 18.26 -15.65
C SER A 168 -12.72 18.45 -15.01
N GLN A 169 -11.93 17.37 -14.92
CA GLN A 169 -10.63 17.35 -14.26
C GLN A 169 -9.48 17.26 -15.27
N SER A 170 -8.29 17.65 -14.82
CA SER A 170 -7.08 17.57 -15.64
C SER A 170 -6.69 16.12 -15.93
N ALA A 171 -5.87 15.92 -16.97
CA ALA A 171 -5.30 14.61 -17.27
C ALA A 171 -4.42 14.08 -16.11
N ALA A 172 -3.66 14.97 -15.45
CA ALA A 172 -2.85 14.62 -14.28
C ALA A 172 -3.71 14.17 -13.10
N TRP A 173 -4.82 14.87 -12.83
CA TRP A 173 -5.75 14.48 -11.79
C TRP A 173 -6.37 13.10 -12.06
N ASN A 174 -6.81 12.87 -13.30
CA ASN A 174 -7.36 11.57 -13.71
C ASN A 174 -6.32 10.45 -13.61
N ARG A 175 -5.05 10.73 -13.98
CA ARG A 175 -3.95 9.78 -13.79
C ARG A 175 -3.72 9.46 -12.31
N GLY A 176 -3.78 10.46 -11.44
CA GLY A 176 -3.70 10.28 -9.99
C GLY A 176 -4.82 9.41 -9.46
N GLY A 177 -6.07 9.69 -9.87
CA GLY A 177 -7.24 8.88 -9.50
C GLY A 177 -7.12 7.43 -9.97
N TYR A 178 -6.64 7.21 -11.20
CA TYR A 178 -6.37 5.89 -11.75
C TYR A 178 -5.37 5.10 -10.92
N LEU A 179 -4.28 5.73 -10.48
CA LEU A 179 -3.25 5.09 -9.67
C LEU A 179 -3.75 4.84 -8.24
N VAL A 180 -4.33 5.85 -7.58
CA VAL A 180 -4.78 5.77 -6.18
C VAL A 180 -5.89 4.73 -5.99
N THR A 181 -6.83 4.66 -6.93
CA THR A 181 -7.98 3.74 -6.86
C THR A 181 -7.76 2.42 -7.58
N GLY A 182 -6.68 2.31 -8.36
CA GLY A 182 -6.27 1.13 -9.12
C GLY A 182 -5.02 0.48 -8.55
N LEU A 183 -3.91 0.53 -9.30
CA LEU A 183 -2.67 -0.20 -8.96
C LEU A 183 -2.04 0.23 -7.64
N GLY A 184 -2.07 1.50 -7.29
CA GLY A 184 -1.56 1.97 -6.00
C GLY A 184 -2.41 1.55 -4.82
N HIS A 185 -3.65 1.09 -5.06
CA HIS A 185 -4.61 0.51 -4.10
C HIS A 185 -4.64 1.22 -2.73
N CYS A 186 -4.49 2.54 -2.68
CA CYS A 186 -4.21 3.24 -1.42
C CYS A 186 -5.33 3.03 -0.38
N GLY A 187 -6.56 2.85 -0.84
CA GLY A 187 -7.70 2.50 0.00
C GLY A 187 -7.58 1.15 0.70
N ALA A 188 -6.75 0.21 0.21
CA ALA A 188 -6.55 -1.10 0.82
C ALA A 188 -6.12 -0.97 2.28
N CYS A 189 -5.27 0.02 2.58
CA CYS A 189 -4.81 0.35 3.93
C CYS A 189 -5.51 1.57 4.52
N HIS A 190 -5.86 2.59 3.70
CA HIS A 190 -6.35 3.89 4.18
C HIS A 190 -7.88 4.01 4.24
N THR A 191 -8.64 3.00 3.85
CA THR A 191 -10.11 2.97 3.97
C THR A 191 -10.54 2.00 5.08
N PRO A 192 -11.45 2.40 5.99
CA PRO A 192 -12.00 1.50 7.00
C PRO A 192 -12.62 0.24 6.40
N LYS A 193 -12.32 -0.92 7.00
CA LYS A 193 -12.98 -2.18 6.63
C LYS A 193 -14.24 -2.43 7.46
N ASN A 194 -15.22 -3.13 6.88
CA ASN A 194 -16.34 -3.71 7.60
C ASN A 194 -15.92 -5.04 8.25
N TYR A 195 -16.84 -5.66 9.01
CA TYR A 195 -16.57 -6.91 9.71
C TYR A 195 -16.13 -8.06 8.79
N PHE A 196 -16.53 -8.02 7.52
CA PHE A 196 -16.18 -9.02 6.49
C PHE A 196 -14.92 -8.66 5.69
N GLY A 197 -14.15 -7.67 6.14
CA GLY A 197 -12.91 -7.23 5.50
C GLY A 197 -13.11 -6.40 4.21
N ALA A 198 -14.34 -6.05 3.85
CA ALA A 198 -14.61 -5.21 2.68
C ALA A 198 -14.56 -3.72 3.02
N ASP A 199 -14.23 -2.89 2.04
CA ASP A 199 -14.14 -1.44 2.22
C ASP A 199 -15.48 -0.78 2.54
N LYS A 200 -15.47 0.12 3.53
CA LYS A 200 -16.55 1.08 3.74
C LYS A 200 -16.38 2.23 2.76
N THR A 201 -16.82 2.04 1.52
CA THR A 201 -16.61 3.00 0.41
C THR A 201 -17.10 4.43 0.69
N ALA A 202 -18.17 4.59 1.46
CA ALA A 202 -18.64 5.91 1.91
C ALA A 202 -17.65 6.66 2.83
N GLN A 203 -16.64 5.97 3.35
CA GLN A 203 -15.58 6.47 4.21
C GLN A 203 -14.20 6.30 3.56
N ALA A 204 -14.15 6.28 2.22
CA ALA A 204 -12.91 6.10 1.47
C ALA A 204 -11.80 7.05 1.97
N LEU A 205 -10.61 6.49 2.17
CA LEU A 205 -9.40 7.22 2.56
C LEU A 205 -9.50 7.98 3.90
N SER A 206 -10.46 7.64 4.76
CA SER A 206 -10.63 8.24 6.10
C SER A 206 -9.77 7.63 7.21
N GLY A 207 -8.80 6.79 6.84
CA GLY A 207 -7.84 6.16 7.74
C GLY A 207 -8.37 4.84 8.32
N ASN A 208 -7.47 3.91 8.60
CA ASN A 208 -7.83 2.59 9.11
C ASN A 208 -6.65 1.93 9.84
N GLU A 209 -6.96 0.99 10.74
CA GLU A 209 -5.94 0.16 11.38
C GLU A 209 -5.65 -1.08 10.51
N VAL A 210 -4.38 -1.35 10.27
CA VAL A 210 -3.88 -2.47 9.46
C VAL A 210 -2.61 -3.03 10.09
N GLY A 211 -2.61 -4.33 10.42
CA GLY A 211 -1.43 -5.02 10.95
C GLY A 211 -0.84 -4.41 12.23
N GLY A 212 -1.67 -3.88 13.13
CA GLY A 212 -1.21 -3.22 14.36
C GLY A 212 -0.66 -1.80 14.15
N TRP A 213 -0.73 -1.27 12.92
CA TRP A 213 -0.40 0.10 12.57
C TRP A 213 -1.68 0.86 12.19
N TYR A 214 -1.68 2.17 12.39
CA TYR A 214 -2.72 3.05 11.87
C TYR A 214 -2.25 3.76 10.60
N ALA A 215 -2.96 3.49 9.50
CA ALA A 215 -2.84 4.23 8.25
C ALA A 215 -3.68 5.52 8.38
N PRO A 216 -3.05 6.71 8.43
CA PRO A 216 -3.76 7.96 8.63
C PRO A 216 -4.65 8.27 7.43
N ARG A 217 -5.65 9.12 7.60
CA ARG A 217 -6.52 9.52 6.49
C ARG A 217 -5.76 10.31 5.42
N LEU A 218 -6.09 10.07 4.15
CA LEU A 218 -5.45 10.72 2.98
C LEU A 218 -6.33 11.80 2.33
N ASP A 219 -7.47 12.11 2.93
CA ASP A 219 -8.39 13.12 2.42
C ASP A 219 -8.13 14.52 3.02
N GLY A 220 -8.93 15.51 2.60
CA GLY A 220 -8.79 16.93 2.97
C GLY A 220 -9.22 17.31 4.38
N ALA A 221 -9.14 16.42 5.37
CA ALA A 221 -9.35 16.79 6.77
C ALA A 221 -8.28 17.76 7.29
N ALA A 222 -8.70 18.69 8.15
CA ALA A 222 -7.89 19.83 8.55
C ALA A 222 -6.75 19.44 9.50
N ARG A 223 -7.07 18.67 10.54
CA ARG A 223 -6.13 18.31 11.61
C ARG A 223 -5.44 16.98 11.35
N THR A 224 -6.20 16.00 10.85
CA THR A 224 -5.78 14.59 10.77
C THR A 224 -5.57 14.09 9.34
N GLY A 225 -5.83 14.91 8.32
CA GLY A 225 -5.65 14.59 6.90
C GLY A 225 -4.66 15.52 6.19
N LEU A 226 -4.77 15.58 4.87
CA LEU A 226 -3.80 16.25 3.99
C LEU A 226 -4.11 17.74 3.74
N LYS A 227 -5.08 18.35 4.43
CA LYS A 227 -5.44 19.76 4.17
C LYS A 227 -4.28 20.73 4.41
N SER A 228 -3.42 20.47 5.39
CA SER A 228 -2.25 21.30 5.73
C SER A 228 -0.99 20.99 4.89
N TRP A 229 -1.05 19.95 4.06
CA TRP A 229 0.04 19.54 3.16
C TRP A 229 -0.12 20.21 1.80
N SER A 230 0.97 20.64 1.18
CA SER A 230 0.98 21.01 -0.24
C SER A 230 1.03 19.76 -1.15
N VAL A 231 0.81 19.94 -2.45
CA VAL A 231 1.06 18.87 -3.44
C VAL A 231 2.53 18.46 -3.39
N GLU A 232 3.42 19.42 -3.20
CA GLU A 232 4.86 19.24 -3.09
C GLU A 232 5.23 18.43 -1.84
N ASP A 233 4.60 18.69 -0.69
CA ASP A 233 4.79 17.90 0.53
C ASP A 233 4.42 16.42 0.30
N ILE A 234 3.27 16.16 -0.33
CA ILE A 234 2.81 14.79 -0.62
C ILE A 234 3.77 14.12 -1.60
N THR A 235 4.20 14.85 -2.63
CA THR A 235 5.15 14.37 -3.64
C THR A 235 6.48 13.98 -3.00
N GLU A 236 7.08 14.86 -2.20
CA GLU A 236 8.35 14.61 -1.50
C GLU A 236 8.25 13.38 -0.58
N TYR A 237 7.14 13.26 0.16
CA TYR A 237 6.89 12.12 1.04
C TYR A 237 6.79 10.80 0.27
N LEU A 238 6.06 10.76 -0.85
CA LEU A 238 5.92 9.53 -1.63
C LEU A 238 7.23 9.15 -2.36
N GLN A 239 8.05 10.13 -2.73
CA GLN A 239 9.33 9.88 -3.40
C GLN A 239 10.46 9.45 -2.45
N SER A 240 10.43 9.91 -1.20
CA SER A 240 11.57 9.76 -0.27
C SER A 240 11.22 9.16 1.08
N GLY A 241 9.92 9.06 1.39
CA GLY A 241 9.39 8.61 2.66
C GLY A 241 9.57 9.59 3.81
N ARG A 242 9.97 10.83 3.54
CA ARG A 242 10.04 11.90 4.53
C ARG A 242 9.87 13.26 3.90
N ASN A 243 9.30 14.20 4.64
CA ASN A 243 9.18 15.59 4.23
C ASN A 243 9.16 16.51 5.46
N VAL A 244 8.79 17.77 5.26
CA VAL A 244 8.65 18.76 6.35
C VAL A 244 7.43 18.54 7.26
N LYS A 245 6.61 17.51 7.03
CA LYS A 245 5.37 17.22 7.78
C LYS A 245 5.43 15.91 8.55
N SER A 246 6.07 14.87 8.01
CA SER A 246 6.07 13.53 8.57
C SER A 246 7.14 12.62 7.96
N HIS A 247 7.27 11.42 8.52
CA HIS A 247 8.14 10.34 8.03
C HIS A 247 7.33 9.06 7.89
N ALA A 248 7.64 8.27 6.87
CA ALA A 248 7.08 6.95 6.64
C ALA A 248 7.69 5.95 7.63
N GLY A 249 6.82 5.15 8.23
CA GLY A 249 7.18 4.04 9.11
C GLY A 249 6.24 2.86 8.89
N GLY A 250 6.60 1.71 9.47
CA GLY A 250 5.82 0.47 9.33
C GLY A 250 5.53 0.12 7.87
N LEU A 251 4.27 -0.21 7.58
CA LEU A 251 3.88 -0.62 6.22
C LEU A 251 4.04 0.46 5.15
N MET A 252 3.93 1.75 5.50
CA MET A 252 4.15 2.83 4.53
C MET A 252 5.62 2.97 4.14
N ALA A 253 6.54 2.55 5.01
CA ALA A 253 7.96 2.49 4.64
C ALA A 253 8.20 1.46 3.53
N GLU A 254 7.57 0.28 3.63
CA GLU A 254 7.61 -0.76 2.60
C GLU A 254 7.03 -0.23 1.28
N VAL A 255 5.89 0.46 1.31
CA VAL A 255 5.27 1.04 0.11
C VAL A 255 6.19 2.05 -0.58
N VAL A 256 6.84 2.93 0.20
CA VAL A 256 7.76 3.92 -0.38
C VAL A 256 8.92 3.25 -1.08
N VAL A 257 9.63 2.35 -0.38
CA VAL A 257 10.84 1.69 -0.90
C VAL A 257 10.50 0.68 -2.00
N GLY A 258 9.38 -0.02 -1.88
CA GLY A 258 8.90 -1.04 -2.78
C GLY A 258 8.35 -0.47 -4.08
N SER A 259 7.66 0.67 -4.00
CA SER A 259 6.80 1.22 -5.05
C SER A 259 7.01 2.71 -5.32
N THR A 260 6.53 3.61 -4.46
CA THR A 260 6.33 5.02 -4.86
C THR A 260 7.62 5.79 -5.09
N SER A 261 8.75 5.36 -4.51
CA SER A 261 10.07 5.94 -4.81
C SER A 261 10.65 5.48 -6.14
N LYS A 262 10.04 4.51 -6.82
CA LYS A 262 10.51 3.91 -8.08
C LYS A 262 9.70 4.31 -9.31
N ILE A 263 8.49 4.82 -9.12
CA ILE A 263 7.65 5.29 -10.23
C ILE A 263 8.07 6.69 -10.68
N SER A 264 7.55 7.12 -11.82
CA SER A 264 7.91 8.42 -12.41
C SER A 264 7.47 9.60 -11.55
N ASP A 265 8.23 10.70 -11.59
CA ASP A 265 7.89 11.94 -10.88
C ASP A 265 6.52 12.49 -11.30
N ALA A 266 6.14 12.31 -12.57
CA ALA A 266 4.83 12.67 -13.08
C ALA A 266 3.71 11.85 -12.42
N ASP A 267 3.89 10.54 -12.23
CA ASP A 267 2.92 9.69 -11.57
C ASP A 267 2.81 9.97 -10.08
N VAL A 268 3.93 10.20 -9.39
CA VAL A 268 3.90 10.59 -7.96
C VAL A 268 3.19 11.93 -7.78
N ARG A 269 3.48 12.91 -8.64
CA ARG A 269 2.80 14.21 -8.61
C ARG A 269 1.32 14.08 -8.92
N ALA A 270 0.93 13.27 -9.90
CA ALA A 270 -0.47 13.00 -10.22
C ALA A 270 -1.22 12.40 -9.01
N ILE A 271 -0.62 11.44 -8.31
CA ILE A 271 -1.17 10.89 -7.06
C ILE A 271 -1.35 12.01 -6.03
N ALA A 272 -0.35 12.87 -5.84
CA ALA A 272 -0.40 13.98 -4.91
C ALA A 272 -1.51 14.98 -5.25
N GLU A 273 -1.66 15.37 -6.52
CA GLU A 273 -2.71 16.26 -7.00
C GLU A 273 -4.12 15.69 -6.74
N TYR A 274 -4.32 14.39 -7.04
CA TYR A 274 -5.59 13.72 -6.78
C TYR A 274 -5.91 13.67 -5.29
N LEU A 275 -5.00 13.18 -4.44
CA LEU A 275 -5.23 13.08 -3.00
C LEU A 275 -5.51 14.46 -2.37
N LYS A 276 -4.79 15.48 -2.82
CA LYS A 276 -4.93 16.84 -2.30
C LYS A 276 -6.31 17.45 -2.58
N SER A 277 -6.96 17.04 -3.67
CA SER A 277 -8.28 17.57 -4.04
C SER A 277 -9.44 16.95 -3.26
N LEU A 278 -9.22 15.85 -2.54
CA LEU A 278 -10.31 15.09 -1.93
C LEU A 278 -10.91 15.84 -0.73
N PRO A 279 -12.24 15.99 -0.65
CA PRO A 279 -12.88 16.51 0.55
C PRO A 279 -12.77 15.51 1.71
N PRO A 280 -12.88 15.96 2.98
CA PRO A 280 -12.93 15.04 4.10
C PRO A 280 -14.16 14.12 4.00
N SER A 281 -13.95 12.80 3.94
CA SER A 281 -15.03 11.81 3.86
C SER A 281 -15.66 11.48 5.21
N ARG A 282 -15.04 11.91 6.32
CA ARG A 282 -15.55 11.73 7.69
C ARG A 282 -15.23 12.95 8.55
N ARG A 283 -16.17 13.36 9.41
CA ARG A 283 -15.94 14.42 10.40
C ARG A 283 -14.82 14.04 11.36
N GLU A 284 -13.96 15.01 11.66
CA GLU A 284 -12.89 14.85 12.65
C GLU A 284 -13.47 14.69 14.05
N THR A 285 -12.85 13.83 14.85
CA THR A 285 -13.28 13.62 16.25
C THR A 285 -13.03 14.90 17.04
N ILE A 286 -14.02 15.30 17.85
CA ILE A 286 -13.87 16.39 18.81
C ILE A 286 -13.01 15.85 19.94
N VAL A 287 -11.93 16.58 20.26
CA VAL A 287 -10.99 16.20 21.31
C VAL A 287 -11.13 17.20 22.45
N THR A 288 -11.29 16.68 23.66
CA THR A 288 -11.23 17.47 24.88
C THR A 288 -9.77 17.60 25.32
N PRO A 289 -9.28 18.80 25.64
CA PRO A 289 -7.94 18.96 26.20
C PRO A 289 -7.73 18.06 27.44
N PRO A 290 -6.55 17.43 27.58
CA PRO A 290 -6.21 16.68 28.78
C PRO A 290 -6.14 17.56 30.03
N ASP A 291 -6.21 16.94 31.21
CA ASP A 291 -5.96 17.64 32.46
C ASP A 291 -4.47 18.01 32.61
N GLU A 292 -4.21 19.04 33.42
CA GLU A 292 -2.85 19.57 33.62
C GLU A 292 -1.90 18.55 34.27
N ALA A 293 -2.43 17.67 35.14
CA ALA A 293 -1.62 16.67 35.83
C ALA A 293 -1.12 15.58 34.86
N GLU A 294 -1.98 15.10 33.98
CA GLU A 294 -1.62 14.19 32.88
C GLU A 294 -0.56 14.80 31.97
N MET A 295 -0.75 16.06 31.56
CA MET A 295 0.23 16.76 30.71
C MET A 295 1.57 16.94 31.41
N LYS A 296 1.59 17.28 32.70
CA LYS A 296 2.82 17.44 33.48
C LYS A 296 3.57 16.13 33.65
N ALA A 297 2.87 15.02 33.85
CA ALA A 297 3.47 13.69 33.93
C ALA A 297 4.16 13.31 32.60
N GLY A 298 3.48 13.52 31.48
CA GLY A 298 4.04 13.24 30.16
C GLY A 298 5.21 14.17 29.80
N GLN A 299 5.13 15.46 30.16
CA GLN A 299 6.20 16.42 29.96
C GLN A 299 7.48 16.01 30.69
N ALA A 300 7.39 15.49 31.92
CA ALA A 300 8.54 15.04 32.69
C ALA A 300 9.29 13.88 31.99
N VAL A 301 8.54 12.94 31.41
CA VAL A 301 9.13 11.84 30.62
C VAL A 301 9.76 12.40 29.34
N TYR A 302 9.06 13.29 28.63
CA TYR A 302 9.56 13.92 27.39
C TYR A 302 10.88 14.66 27.59
N ALA A 303 10.94 15.51 28.63
CA ALA A 303 12.12 16.31 28.97
C ALA A 303 13.34 15.44 29.33
N LYS A 304 13.12 14.21 29.81
CA LYS A 304 14.19 13.29 30.18
C LYS A 304 14.72 12.48 29.00
N LEU A 305 13.83 12.02 28.11
CA LEU A 305 14.16 10.98 27.13
C LEU A 305 13.99 11.39 25.66
N CYS A 306 13.13 12.36 25.36
CA CYS A 306 12.75 12.69 23.99
C CYS A 306 13.37 14.00 23.49
N ILE A 307 13.56 14.96 24.40
CA ILE A 307 13.93 16.34 24.08
C ILE A 307 15.25 16.48 23.32
N ALA A 308 16.21 15.57 23.53
CA ALA A 308 17.53 15.64 22.90
C ALA A 308 17.50 15.47 21.37
N CYS A 309 16.42 14.91 20.82
CA CYS A 309 16.25 14.74 19.37
C CYS A 309 15.03 15.47 18.83
N HIS A 310 13.97 15.58 19.64
CA HIS A 310 12.72 16.22 19.22
C HIS A 310 12.61 17.70 19.62
N GLU A 311 13.61 18.24 20.32
CA GLU A 311 13.65 19.61 20.83
C GLU A 311 12.54 19.95 21.83
N ALA A 312 12.69 21.06 22.57
CA ALA A 312 11.71 21.48 23.57
C ALA A 312 10.34 21.83 22.95
N ASP A 313 10.36 22.35 21.73
CA ASP A 313 9.19 22.78 20.96
C ASP A 313 8.65 21.69 20.02
N GLY A 314 9.24 20.48 20.04
CA GLY A 314 8.82 19.36 19.20
C GLY A 314 9.23 19.48 17.74
N SER A 315 9.96 20.54 17.34
CA SER A 315 10.32 20.79 15.94
C SER A 315 11.27 19.72 15.37
N GLY A 316 12.08 19.10 16.22
CA GLY A 316 13.09 18.12 15.84
C GLY A 316 14.11 18.69 14.85
N ALA A 317 14.75 17.80 14.09
CA ALA A 317 15.69 18.16 13.03
C ALA A 317 15.04 17.91 11.65
N PRO A 318 14.88 18.92 10.78
CA PRO A 318 14.21 18.77 9.49
C PRO A 318 14.69 17.55 8.69
N ARG A 319 13.76 16.69 8.27
CA ARG A 319 14.00 15.46 7.47
C ARG A 319 14.92 14.41 8.13
N ILE A 320 15.27 14.58 9.40
CA ILE A 320 16.00 13.58 10.21
C ILE A 320 15.09 13.10 11.33
N TYR A 321 14.56 14.02 12.13
CA TYR A 321 13.54 13.75 13.15
C TYR A 321 12.24 14.46 12.74
N PRO A 322 11.11 13.74 12.61
CA PRO A 322 9.85 14.36 12.19
C PRO A 322 9.43 15.48 13.14
N PRO A 323 8.87 16.59 12.63
CA PRO A 323 8.21 17.55 13.49
C PRO A 323 7.01 16.88 14.17
N LEU A 324 6.89 17.08 15.47
CA LEU A 324 5.76 16.64 16.28
C LEU A 324 4.56 17.62 16.19
N PRO A 325 4.75 18.96 16.14
CA PRO A 325 3.64 19.90 15.97
C PRO A 325 2.92 19.71 14.64
N GLY A 326 1.58 19.65 14.67
CA GLY A 326 0.76 19.57 13.47
C GLY A 326 0.83 18.22 12.73
N ASN A 327 1.51 17.21 13.28
CA ASN A 327 1.65 15.92 12.62
C ASN A 327 0.32 15.14 12.61
N ALA A 328 -0.20 14.87 11.42
CA ALA A 328 -1.50 14.22 11.25
C ALA A 328 -1.57 12.79 11.83
N LEU A 329 -0.44 12.06 11.86
CA LEU A 329 -0.38 10.72 12.45
C LEU A 329 -0.53 10.78 13.97
N LEU A 330 0.16 11.72 14.63
CA LEU A 330 0.05 11.91 16.08
C LEU A 330 -1.36 12.33 16.49
N GLN A 331 -2.03 13.12 15.65
CA GLN A 331 -3.38 13.61 15.91
C GLN A 331 -4.50 12.65 15.52
N SER A 332 -4.14 11.49 14.95
CA SER A 332 -5.11 10.48 14.51
C SER A 332 -5.86 9.87 15.70
N VAL A 333 -7.12 9.46 15.44
CA VAL A 333 -8.01 8.92 16.48
C VAL A 333 -7.49 7.64 17.13
N ASN A 334 -6.69 6.87 16.40
CA ASN A 334 -6.12 5.62 16.86
C ASN A 334 -4.60 5.84 17.13
N PRO A 335 -4.11 5.52 18.35
CA PRO A 335 -2.72 5.74 18.71
C PRO A 335 -1.78 4.61 18.31
N SER A 336 -2.22 3.54 17.64
CA SER A 336 -1.40 2.36 17.40
C SER A 336 -0.04 2.68 16.79
N SER A 337 0.04 3.51 15.73
CA SER A 337 1.34 3.88 15.15
C SER A 337 2.22 4.69 16.11
N SER A 338 1.65 5.62 16.88
CA SER A 338 2.41 6.37 17.89
C SER A 338 2.98 5.45 18.97
N LEU A 339 2.17 4.48 19.42
CA LEU A 339 2.58 3.49 20.41
C LEU A 339 3.67 2.58 19.87
N ARG A 340 3.55 2.09 18.63
CA ARG A 340 4.58 1.27 17.98
C ARG A 340 5.90 2.02 17.87
N ILE A 341 5.88 3.26 17.40
CA ILE A 341 7.08 4.09 17.30
C ILE A 341 7.77 4.28 18.66
N ILE A 342 7.02 4.56 19.72
CA ILE A 342 7.59 4.80 21.05
C ILE A 342 8.06 3.49 21.72
N LEU A 343 7.27 2.42 21.60
CA LEU A 343 7.57 1.15 22.25
C LEU A 343 8.69 0.39 21.54
N ASP A 344 8.61 0.31 20.21
CA ASP A 344 9.44 -0.57 19.37
C ASP A 344 10.65 0.19 18.82
N GLY A 345 10.57 1.52 18.78
CA GLY A 345 11.51 2.38 18.07
C GLY A 345 11.08 2.60 16.63
N ALA A 346 11.86 3.39 15.90
CA ALA A 346 11.61 3.64 14.48
C ALA A 346 12.90 3.91 13.72
N HIS A 347 12.90 3.56 12.43
CA HIS A 347 13.97 3.87 11.50
C HIS A 347 13.39 4.66 10.33
N THR A 348 14.11 5.70 9.90
CA THR A 348 13.74 6.42 8.69
C THR A 348 14.07 5.59 7.46
N VAL A 349 13.21 5.67 6.43
CA VAL A 349 13.43 4.92 5.19
C VAL A 349 14.55 5.52 4.35
N THR A 350 15.39 4.68 3.76
CA THR A 350 16.44 5.12 2.84
C THR A 350 16.00 4.94 1.40
N THR A 351 16.06 6.01 0.62
CA THR A 351 15.85 6.00 -0.84
C THR A 351 16.98 6.76 -1.54
N PRO A 352 17.13 6.68 -2.87
CA PRO A 352 18.10 7.52 -3.58
C PRO A 352 17.95 9.03 -3.31
N ARG A 353 16.74 9.50 -2.98
CA ARG A 353 16.45 10.91 -2.66
C ARG A 353 16.63 11.26 -1.18
N ALA A 354 16.67 10.26 -0.30
CA ALA A 354 16.91 10.43 1.13
C ALA A 354 17.81 9.28 1.63
N PRO A 355 19.13 9.34 1.37
CA PRO A 355 20.04 8.23 1.67
C PRO A 355 20.38 8.12 3.16
N ASN A 356 20.18 9.19 3.94
CA ASN A 356 20.59 9.24 5.34
C ASN A 356 19.61 8.47 6.23
N ALA A 357 20.12 7.50 6.98
CA ALA A 357 19.34 6.82 8.01
C ALA A 357 19.28 7.67 9.29
N GLY A 358 18.25 7.40 10.08
CA GLY A 358 17.98 8.02 11.37
C GLY A 358 17.18 7.04 12.18
N GLU A 359 17.45 6.97 13.48
CA GLU A 359 16.90 5.96 14.37
C GLU A 359 16.32 6.62 15.62
N MET A 360 15.20 6.07 16.08
CA MET A 360 14.57 6.39 17.35
C MET A 360 14.61 5.13 18.21
N PRO A 361 15.17 5.20 19.44
CA PRO A 361 15.21 4.04 20.34
C PRO A 361 13.81 3.62 20.76
N GLY A 362 13.61 2.32 20.94
CA GLY A 362 12.39 1.76 21.53
C GLY A 362 12.43 1.80 23.06
N TYR A 363 11.34 2.25 23.68
CA TYR A 363 11.25 2.48 25.13
C TYR A 363 10.48 1.41 25.89
N ALA A 364 10.04 0.33 25.22
CA ALA A 364 9.26 -0.73 25.87
C ALA A 364 9.96 -1.26 27.15
N LYS A 365 11.27 -1.51 27.13
CA LYS A 365 11.94 -2.08 28.31
C LYS A 365 12.23 -1.07 29.43
N GLN A 366 12.19 0.23 29.13
CA GLN A 366 12.66 1.28 30.04
C GLN A 366 11.53 2.01 30.77
N LEU A 367 10.37 2.15 30.11
CA LEU A 367 9.21 2.86 30.65
C LEU A 367 8.10 1.89 31.01
N SER A 368 7.32 2.23 32.04
CA SER A 368 6.06 1.56 32.37
C SER A 368 4.94 1.90 31.38
N ASP A 369 3.83 1.17 31.43
CA ASP A 369 2.64 1.48 30.62
C ASP A 369 2.06 2.87 30.93
N GLN A 370 2.17 3.30 32.18
CA GLN A 370 1.72 4.62 32.62
C GLN A 370 2.60 5.73 32.06
N GLU A 371 3.93 5.58 32.12
CA GLU A 371 4.85 6.57 31.56
C GLU A 371 4.74 6.68 30.04
N ILE A 372 4.55 5.55 29.35
CA ILE A 372 4.32 5.54 27.89
C ILE A 372 2.99 6.22 27.56
N ALA A 373 1.90 5.92 28.27
CA ALA A 373 0.62 6.59 28.06
C ALA A 373 0.76 8.11 28.25
N ALA A 374 1.36 8.54 29.37
CA ALA A 374 1.55 9.95 29.70
C ALA A 374 2.39 10.69 28.65
N VAL A 375 3.56 10.17 28.26
CA VAL A 375 4.42 10.84 27.25
C VAL A 375 3.75 10.87 25.87
N THR A 376 3.01 9.81 25.51
CA THR A 376 2.25 9.75 24.27
C THR A 376 1.13 10.80 24.28
N ASN A 377 0.42 10.96 25.40
CA ASN A 377 -0.62 11.97 25.58
C ASN A 377 -0.07 13.40 25.52
N TYR A 378 1.06 13.64 26.15
CA TYR A 378 1.75 14.92 26.09
C TYR A 378 2.15 15.30 24.66
N ILE A 379 2.77 14.39 23.91
CA ILE A 379 3.18 14.64 22.51
C ILE A 379 1.95 14.91 21.62
N ARG A 380 0.87 14.13 21.81
CA ARG A 380 -0.34 14.20 20.99
C ARG A 380 -1.27 15.37 21.35
N ASN A 381 -1.00 16.10 22.44
CA ASN A 381 -1.80 17.25 22.89
C ASN A 381 -0.96 18.50 23.21
N SER A 382 0.32 18.53 22.81
CA SER A 382 1.20 19.69 22.89
C SER A 382 1.32 20.42 21.56
N TRP A 383 1.80 21.66 21.58
CA TRP A 383 2.13 22.44 20.38
C TRP A 383 0.97 22.60 19.39
N GLY A 384 -0.26 22.69 19.90
CA GLY A 384 -1.49 22.79 19.09
C GLY A 384 -1.99 21.45 18.55
N ASN A 385 -1.35 20.33 18.89
CA ASN A 385 -1.90 19.00 18.62
C ASN A 385 -3.16 18.75 19.46
N ALA A 386 -4.10 17.98 18.90
CA ALA A 386 -5.25 17.49 19.65
C ALA A 386 -5.61 16.07 19.21
N ALA A 387 -5.49 15.11 20.13
CA ALA A 387 -5.86 13.72 19.91
C ALA A 387 -6.54 13.09 21.15
N PRO A 388 -7.40 12.07 20.97
CA PRO A 388 -7.91 11.29 22.09
C PRO A 388 -6.77 10.73 22.96
N LEU A 389 -7.01 10.70 24.27
CA LEU A 389 -6.08 10.15 25.24
C LEU A 389 -5.84 8.66 25.01
N VAL A 390 -4.58 8.28 25.20
CA VAL A 390 -4.10 6.92 25.24
C VAL A 390 -4.18 6.43 26.68
N THR A 391 -4.78 5.26 26.85
CA THR A 391 -4.93 4.58 28.14
C THR A 391 -3.78 3.60 28.36
N THR A 392 -3.47 3.32 29.63
CA THR A 392 -2.51 2.27 30.01
C THR A 392 -2.87 0.89 29.44
N ALA A 393 -4.17 0.57 29.36
CA ALA A 393 -4.65 -0.67 28.74
C ALA A 393 -4.32 -0.76 27.25
N GLN A 394 -4.37 0.35 26.51
CA GLN A 394 -3.95 0.39 25.10
C GLN A 394 -2.44 0.17 24.96
N VAL A 395 -1.63 0.71 25.88
CA VAL A 395 -0.18 0.46 25.90
C VAL A 395 0.11 -1.02 26.19
N ALA A 396 -0.51 -1.57 27.23
CA ALA A 396 -0.35 -2.97 27.61
C ALA A 396 -0.75 -3.92 26.48
N LYS A 397 -1.80 -3.57 25.72
CA LYS A 397 -2.19 -4.29 24.50
C LYS A 397 -1.10 -4.19 23.43
N ALA A 398 -0.65 -2.98 23.08
CA ALA A 398 0.36 -2.76 22.04
C ALA A 398 1.67 -3.52 22.33
N ARG A 399 2.10 -3.60 23.58
CA ARG A 399 3.28 -4.38 24.00
C ARG A 399 3.18 -5.87 23.74
N LYS A 400 1.99 -6.46 23.87
CA LYS A 400 1.77 -7.90 23.64
C LYS A 400 1.78 -8.26 22.17
N GLU A 401 1.63 -7.26 21.31
CA GLU A 401 1.60 -7.41 19.86
C GLU A 401 2.96 -7.10 19.22
N GLN A 402 4.03 -6.91 20.01
CA GLN A 402 5.43 -6.79 19.56
C GLN A 402 5.97 -8.08 18.97
#